data_AF-A0A7W9ERE6-F1
#
_entry.id   AF-A0A7W9ERE6-F1
#
_cell.length_a   1.000
_cell.length_b   1.000
_cell.length_c   1.000
_cell.angle_alpha   90.00
_cell.angle_beta   90.00
_cell.angle_gamma   90.00
#
_symmetry.space_group_name_H-M   'P 1'
#
loop_
_entity.id
_entity.type
_entity.pdbx_description
1 polymer ?
#
loop_
_entity_poly.entity_id
_entity_poly.type
_entity_poly.pdbx_seq_one_letter_code
_entity_poly.pdbx_strand_id
1 'polypeptide(L)'
;MAVILALLSAPAANAEDCTTNADAMREKISAFQKQAQDAYGTIQSEFGKSTSSSYSKDYFAKFEDINKGAKEAADLVTKGYDIANYVKPLAEGTIRTTMPPVVTNTMSNAVELAQAALDEENSKLDIAQLRCNQSTEDAALSAFLAQADSGTVSNFKSAKYNACKAVQILADLQDKREKLNDFRTNGYPLFFLHAKEKKKFDGHERTIQLKLDLRMYPIYPSKPKNVDRTGQPILLGQIKGIDLSYNSYFKWSDNNWTTLNLYQYLIDETDQDEICAPPLDITSSVKAKLCTRVESISSDKTKITLKSRAQFKYKGEWHGVSLGSRTIYAPFGYLADLSDRKEKKMDELQSKVAKRLASLLGDYGEMVEEAKKWQGSCAS
;
A
#
# COMPACT_ATOMS: atom_id res chain seq x y z
N MET A 1 36.36 -74.06 24.61
CA MET A 1 35.04 -73.83 23.98
C MET A 1 34.30 -72.86 24.87
N ALA A 2 34.27 -71.58 24.51
CA ALA A 2 33.49 -70.56 25.20
C ALA A 2 33.00 -69.59 24.12
N VAL A 3 31.76 -69.80 23.69
CA VAL A 3 30.98 -68.82 22.95
C VAL A 3 30.15 -68.10 24.00
N ILE A 4 30.40 -66.81 24.20
CA ILE A 4 29.47 -65.93 24.91
C ILE A 4 29.08 -64.82 23.95
N LEU A 5 27.77 -64.79 23.71
CA LEU A 5 26.99 -63.86 22.92
C LEU A 5 27.39 -62.40 23.19
N ALA A 6 27.84 -61.70 22.15
CA ALA A 6 27.59 -60.26 22.05
C ALA A 6 26.20 -60.10 21.41
N LEU A 7 25.18 -60.03 22.27
CA LEU A 7 23.81 -59.70 21.89
C LEU A 7 23.76 -58.28 21.35
N LEU A 8 23.17 -58.19 20.16
CA LEU A 8 22.66 -56.99 19.49
C LEU A 8 21.90 -56.08 20.48
N SER A 9 22.45 -54.92 20.81
CA SER A 9 21.73 -53.86 21.56
C SER A 9 21.60 -52.55 20.78
N ALA A 10 21.97 -52.51 19.49
CA ALA A 10 21.83 -51.32 18.65
C ALA A 10 20.41 -51.04 18.09
N PRO A 11 19.54 -52.01 17.75
CA PRO A 11 18.26 -51.68 17.09
C PRO A 11 17.18 -51.16 18.04
N ALA A 12 17.23 -51.52 19.33
CA ALA A 12 16.22 -51.08 20.30
C ALA A 12 16.38 -49.60 20.69
N ALA A 13 17.64 -49.15 20.92
CA ALA A 13 17.92 -47.75 21.24
C ALA A 13 17.57 -46.82 20.06
N ASN A 14 17.94 -47.20 18.82
CA ASN A 14 17.58 -46.42 17.62
C ASN A 14 16.07 -46.38 17.37
N ALA A 15 15.32 -47.45 17.65
CA ALA A 15 13.86 -47.47 17.52
C ALA A 15 13.15 -46.63 18.58
N GLU A 16 13.65 -46.64 19.82
CA GLU A 16 13.14 -45.82 20.94
C GLU A 16 13.43 -44.33 20.72
N ASP A 17 14.65 -43.99 20.28
CA ASP A 17 15.03 -42.63 19.89
C ASP A 17 14.21 -42.14 18.68
N CYS A 18 13.98 -43.01 17.70
CA CYS A 18 13.17 -42.68 16.53
C CYS A 18 11.72 -42.37 16.91
N THR A 19 11.12 -43.18 17.79
CA THR A 19 9.74 -42.98 18.25
C THR A 19 9.63 -41.70 19.07
N THR A 20 10.57 -41.47 19.98
CA THR A 20 10.63 -40.26 20.81
C THR A 20 10.76 -38.99 19.96
N ASN A 21 11.66 -38.99 18.97
CA ASN A 21 11.85 -37.85 18.08
C ASN A 21 10.65 -37.64 17.15
N ALA A 22 9.94 -38.71 16.77
CA ALA A 22 8.71 -38.59 15.99
C ALA A 22 7.57 -37.96 16.81
N ASP A 23 7.44 -38.30 18.09
CA ASP A 23 6.47 -37.67 18.99
C ASP A 23 6.81 -36.20 19.25
N ALA A 24 8.08 -35.89 19.49
CA ALA A 24 8.55 -34.50 19.60
C ALA A 24 8.21 -33.67 18.34
N MET A 25 8.37 -34.26 17.15
CA MET A 25 7.97 -33.62 15.89
C MET A 25 6.46 -33.34 15.80
N ARG A 26 5.62 -34.29 16.21
CA ARG A 26 4.15 -34.08 16.25
C ARG A 26 3.75 -32.97 17.22
N GLU A 27 4.42 -32.91 18.38
CA GLU A 27 4.22 -31.84 19.35
C GLU A 27 4.63 -30.48 18.79
N LYS A 28 5.78 -30.38 18.12
CA LYS A 28 6.24 -29.15 17.46
C LYS A 28 5.29 -28.68 16.35
N ILE A 29 4.78 -29.60 15.52
CA ILE A 29 3.77 -29.27 14.50
C ILE A 29 2.48 -28.74 15.14
N SER A 30 2.03 -29.36 16.24
CA SER A 30 0.82 -28.94 16.95
C SER A 30 0.99 -27.57 17.62
N ALA A 31 2.16 -27.30 18.20
CA ALA A 31 2.51 -26.00 18.76
C ALA A 31 2.54 -24.91 17.68
N PHE A 32 3.21 -25.19 16.56
CA PHE A 32 3.28 -24.28 15.42
C PHE A 32 1.89 -23.98 14.84
N GLN A 33 1.02 -24.99 14.72
CA GLN A 33 -0.36 -24.80 14.28
C GLN A 33 -1.13 -23.82 15.18
N LYS A 34 -1.06 -24.02 16.50
CA LYS A 34 -1.73 -23.16 17.47
C LYS A 34 -1.22 -21.72 17.36
N GLN A 35 0.10 -21.53 17.32
CA GLN A 35 0.70 -20.21 17.18
C GLN A 35 0.34 -19.53 15.85
N ALA A 36 0.33 -20.27 14.74
CA ALA A 36 -0.04 -19.73 13.44
C ALA A 36 -1.51 -19.28 13.38
N GLN A 37 -2.42 -20.06 14.00
CA GLN A 37 -3.83 -19.69 14.13
C GLN A 37 -4.01 -18.45 15.02
N ASP A 38 -3.36 -18.44 16.20
CA ASP A 38 -3.42 -17.34 17.15
C ASP A 38 -2.83 -16.05 16.55
N ALA A 39 -1.73 -16.17 15.79
CA ALA A 39 -1.10 -15.06 15.09
C ALA A 39 -2.05 -14.44 14.06
N TYR A 40 -2.66 -15.26 13.20
CA TYR A 40 -3.60 -14.77 12.18
C TYR A 40 -4.82 -14.07 12.80
N GLY A 41 -5.45 -14.68 13.82
CA GLY A 41 -6.57 -14.05 14.53
C GLY A 41 -6.18 -12.75 15.25
N THR A 42 -4.98 -12.70 15.82
CA THR A 42 -4.43 -11.48 16.44
C THR A 42 -4.19 -10.39 15.40
N ILE A 43 -3.64 -10.74 14.23
CA ILE A 43 -3.41 -9.79 13.13
C ILE A 43 -4.73 -9.15 12.69
N GLN A 44 -5.81 -9.93 12.56
CA GLN A 44 -7.14 -9.41 12.24
C GLN A 44 -7.64 -8.41 13.29
N SER A 45 -7.46 -8.73 14.57
CA SER A 45 -7.82 -7.86 15.69
C SER A 45 -7.02 -6.56 15.68
N GLU A 46 -5.71 -6.62 15.50
CA GLU A 46 -4.83 -5.45 15.43
C GLU A 46 -5.16 -4.58 14.20
N PHE A 47 -5.48 -5.17 13.05
CA PHE A 47 -5.99 -4.46 11.88
C PHE A 47 -7.24 -3.66 12.21
N GLY A 48 -8.19 -4.27 12.93
CA GLY A 48 -9.43 -3.59 13.35
C GLY A 48 -9.18 -2.42 14.32
N LYS A 49 -8.15 -2.49 15.16
CA LYS A 49 -7.77 -1.40 16.09
C LYS A 49 -7.01 -0.26 15.42
N SER A 50 -6.16 -0.59 14.44
CA SER A 50 -5.34 0.39 13.71
C SER A 50 -6.07 1.06 12.55
N THR A 51 -7.16 0.47 12.08
CA THR A 51 -8.02 1.01 11.00
C THR A 51 -9.46 1.22 11.50
N SER A 52 -10.44 1.29 10.58
CA SER A 52 -11.86 1.21 10.96
C SER A 52 -12.36 -0.25 10.94
N SER A 53 -13.32 -0.57 11.81
CA SER A 53 -13.92 -1.91 11.86
C SER A 53 -14.55 -2.34 10.54
N SER A 54 -15.10 -1.40 9.75
CA SER A 54 -15.62 -1.68 8.40
C SER A 54 -14.50 -1.99 7.41
N TYR A 55 -13.42 -1.21 7.43
CA TYR A 55 -12.28 -1.43 6.54
C TYR A 55 -11.60 -2.78 6.80
N SER A 56 -11.33 -3.10 8.07
CA SER A 56 -10.72 -4.39 8.44
C SER A 56 -11.57 -5.57 7.96
N LYS A 57 -12.90 -5.53 8.17
CA LYS A 57 -13.82 -6.56 7.66
C LYS A 57 -13.75 -6.71 6.14
N ASP A 58 -13.82 -5.59 5.41
CA ASP A 58 -13.78 -5.61 3.95
C ASP A 58 -12.43 -6.11 3.42
N TYR A 59 -11.33 -5.75 4.08
CA TYR A 59 -9.99 -6.21 3.73
C TYR A 59 -9.88 -7.73 3.83
N PHE A 60 -10.21 -8.32 4.98
CA PHE A 60 -10.11 -9.76 5.17
C PHE A 60 -11.14 -10.53 4.35
N ALA A 61 -12.35 -9.99 4.16
CA ALA A 61 -13.34 -10.61 3.27
C ALA A 61 -12.83 -10.68 1.81
N LYS A 62 -12.22 -9.60 1.31
CA LYS A 62 -11.60 -9.59 -0.03
C LYS A 62 -10.42 -10.55 -0.10
N PHE A 63 -9.58 -10.58 0.94
CA PHE A 63 -8.45 -11.50 1.01
C PHE A 63 -8.91 -12.96 0.93
N GLU A 64 -9.91 -13.35 1.70
CA GLU A 64 -10.45 -14.71 1.67
C GLU A 64 -11.18 -15.02 0.36
N ASP A 65 -11.93 -14.08 -0.23
CA ASP A 65 -12.61 -14.32 -1.51
C ASP A 65 -11.62 -14.52 -2.67
N ILE A 66 -10.55 -13.72 -2.70
CA ILE A 66 -9.49 -13.86 -3.72
C ILE A 66 -8.78 -15.22 -3.57
N ASN A 67 -8.62 -15.71 -2.34
CA ASN A 67 -7.89 -16.93 -2.02
C ASN A 67 -8.79 -18.16 -1.79
N LYS A 68 -10.10 -18.09 -2.07
CA LYS A 68 -11.03 -19.21 -1.84
C LYS A 68 -10.68 -20.48 -2.61
N GLY A 69 -9.96 -20.35 -3.72
CA GLY A 69 -9.49 -21.45 -4.55
C GLY A 69 -8.06 -21.91 -4.27
N ALA A 70 -7.33 -21.21 -3.38
CA ALA A 70 -5.96 -21.58 -3.03
C ALA A 70 -5.97 -22.91 -2.25
N LYS A 71 -5.21 -23.89 -2.73
CA LYS A 71 -5.11 -25.21 -2.08
C LYS A 71 -3.87 -25.31 -1.20
N GLU A 72 -2.83 -24.55 -1.57
CA GLU A 72 -1.56 -24.52 -0.87
C GLU A 72 -1.14 -23.08 -0.56
N ALA A 73 -0.16 -22.93 0.33
CA ALA A 73 0.35 -21.61 0.71
C ALA A 73 0.96 -20.85 -0.48
N ALA A 74 1.56 -21.55 -1.43
CA ALA A 74 2.18 -20.95 -2.63
C ALA A 74 1.14 -20.33 -3.58
N ASP A 75 -0.11 -20.78 -3.52
CA ASP A 75 -1.21 -20.26 -4.33
C ASP A 75 -1.79 -18.96 -3.77
N LEU A 76 -1.41 -18.57 -2.55
CA LEU A 76 -1.92 -17.36 -1.92
C LEU A 76 -1.46 -16.12 -2.68
N VAL A 77 -2.41 -15.23 -2.92
CA VAL A 77 -2.18 -13.95 -3.61
C VAL A 77 -2.84 -12.79 -2.87
N THR A 78 -2.30 -11.60 -3.08
CA THR A 78 -2.97 -10.33 -2.78
C THR A 78 -3.12 -9.51 -4.05
N LYS A 79 -3.84 -8.40 -3.97
CA LYS A 79 -3.95 -7.43 -5.06
C LYS A 79 -3.28 -6.13 -4.65
N GLY A 80 -2.30 -5.70 -5.44
CA GLY A 80 -1.64 -4.41 -5.34
C GLY A 80 -1.99 -3.51 -6.52
N TYR A 81 -1.42 -2.30 -6.55
CA TYR A 81 -1.55 -1.38 -7.67
C TYR A 81 -0.19 -1.10 -8.30
N ASP A 82 -0.05 -1.16 -9.63
CA ASP A 82 1.19 -0.76 -10.30
C ASP A 82 1.23 0.76 -10.48
N ILE A 83 2.14 1.41 -9.75
CA ILE A 83 2.27 2.87 -9.74
C ILE A 83 3.48 3.40 -10.48
N ALA A 84 4.33 2.55 -11.06
CA ALA A 84 5.64 2.96 -11.57
C ALA A 84 5.53 4.08 -12.64
N ASN A 85 4.43 4.10 -13.39
CA ASN A 85 4.11 5.11 -14.40
C ASN A 85 3.10 6.19 -13.93
N TYR A 86 2.73 6.15 -12.65
CA TYR A 86 1.75 7.03 -12.02
C TYR A 86 2.38 8.01 -11.02
N VAL A 87 3.68 7.91 -10.76
CA VAL A 87 4.46 8.87 -9.94
C VAL A 87 5.35 9.80 -10.77
N LYS A 88 5.45 9.56 -12.09
CA LYS A 88 6.25 10.37 -13.01
C LYS A 88 5.52 11.66 -13.40
N PRO A 89 6.23 12.80 -13.58
CA PRO A 89 5.64 14.00 -14.15
C PRO A 89 4.86 13.70 -15.44
N LEU A 90 3.66 14.26 -15.56
CA LEU A 90 2.90 14.18 -16.80
C LEU A 90 3.61 14.94 -17.92
N ALA A 91 3.40 14.52 -19.16
CA ALA A 91 3.82 15.32 -20.31
C ALA A 91 2.93 16.56 -20.42
N GLU A 92 3.48 17.62 -21.00
CA GLU A 92 2.74 18.86 -21.21
C GLU A 92 1.47 18.63 -22.04
N GLY A 93 0.34 19.19 -21.57
CA GLY A 93 -0.96 19.04 -22.23
C GLY A 93 -1.68 17.72 -21.90
N THR A 94 -1.09 16.84 -21.10
CA THR A 94 -1.70 15.55 -20.74
C THR A 94 -2.44 15.59 -19.40
N ILE A 95 -3.56 14.87 -19.35
CA ILE A 95 -4.38 14.68 -18.15
C ILE A 95 -4.23 13.22 -17.72
N ARG A 96 -4.26 12.96 -16.40
CA ARG A 96 -4.40 11.60 -15.89
C ARG A 96 -5.83 11.12 -16.09
N THR A 97 -6.01 10.21 -17.06
CA THR A 97 -7.32 9.67 -17.48
C THR A 97 -7.59 8.24 -17.01
N THR A 98 -6.70 7.65 -16.22
CA THR A 98 -6.87 6.28 -15.71
C THR A 98 -6.30 6.14 -14.30
N MET A 99 -6.86 5.18 -13.56
CA MET A 99 -6.29 4.70 -12.29
C MET A 99 -5.05 3.84 -12.56
N PRO A 100 -4.11 3.73 -11.59
CA PRO A 100 -3.14 2.66 -11.58
C PRO A 100 -3.83 1.30 -11.77
N PRO A 101 -3.33 0.42 -12.65
CA PRO A 101 -3.90 -0.90 -12.82
C PRO A 101 -3.68 -1.73 -11.56
N VAL A 102 -4.67 -2.55 -11.23
CA VAL A 102 -4.55 -3.54 -10.15
C VAL A 102 -3.75 -4.72 -10.68
N VAL A 103 -2.75 -5.13 -9.92
CA VAL A 103 -1.85 -6.26 -10.22
C VAL A 103 -1.94 -7.31 -9.13
N THR A 104 -1.70 -8.56 -9.49
CA THR A 104 -1.67 -9.67 -8.55
C THR A 104 -0.28 -9.76 -7.93
N ASN A 105 -0.22 -9.71 -6.60
CA ASN A 105 0.99 -9.95 -5.83
C ASN A 105 1.01 -11.44 -5.44
N THR A 106 1.82 -12.21 -6.15
CA THR A 106 2.03 -13.64 -5.87
C THR A 106 2.88 -13.83 -4.63
N MET A 107 2.93 -15.06 -4.10
CA MET A 107 3.74 -15.34 -2.92
C MET A 107 5.24 -15.09 -3.13
N SER A 108 5.76 -15.23 -4.36
CA SER A 108 7.16 -14.89 -4.67
C SER A 108 7.45 -13.42 -4.37
N ASN A 109 6.63 -12.50 -4.91
CA ASN A 109 6.77 -11.07 -4.64
C ASN A 109 6.49 -10.76 -3.16
N ALA A 110 5.55 -11.46 -2.54
CA ALA A 110 5.19 -11.23 -1.15
C ALA A 110 6.33 -11.57 -0.18
N VAL A 111 7.09 -12.64 -0.43
CA VAL A 111 8.25 -12.98 0.40
C VAL A 111 9.29 -11.87 0.36
N GLU A 112 9.59 -11.30 -0.82
CA GLU A 112 10.55 -10.21 -0.97
C GLU A 112 10.10 -8.94 -0.22
N LEU A 113 8.83 -8.56 -0.37
CA LEU A 113 8.26 -7.39 0.30
C LEU A 113 8.19 -7.57 1.82
N ALA A 114 7.77 -8.74 2.29
CA ALA A 114 7.74 -9.05 3.71
C ALA A 114 9.15 -9.06 4.31
N GLN A 115 10.15 -9.53 3.56
CA GLN A 115 11.55 -9.53 3.98
C GLN A 115 12.05 -8.09 4.17
N ALA A 116 11.76 -7.20 3.23
CA ALA A 116 12.09 -5.78 3.36
C ALA A 116 11.47 -5.17 4.64
N ALA A 117 10.22 -5.49 4.96
CA ALA A 117 9.58 -5.02 6.19
C ALA A 117 10.26 -5.52 7.47
N LEU A 118 10.74 -6.77 7.49
CA LEU A 118 11.44 -7.35 8.63
C LEU A 118 12.85 -6.76 8.83
N ASP A 119 13.54 -6.45 7.74
CA ASP A 119 14.86 -5.83 7.76
C ASP A 119 14.79 -4.40 8.31
N GLU A 120 13.75 -3.64 7.95
CA GLU A 120 13.49 -2.32 8.53
C GLU A 120 13.25 -2.35 10.05
N GLU A 121 12.67 -3.43 10.57
CA GLU A 121 12.50 -3.67 12.02
C GLU A 121 13.78 -4.20 12.70
N ASN A 122 14.89 -4.31 11.96
CA ASN A 122 16.17 -4.89 12.42
C ASN A 122 16.04 -6.32 12.97
N SER A 123 15.04 -7.08 12.51
CA SER A 123 14.84 -8.45 12.97
C SER A 123 15.78 -9.46 12.29
N LYS A 124 16.31 -9.15 11.09
CA LYS A 124 17.25 -9.99 10.30
C LYS A 124 16.83 -11.46 10.23
N LEU A 125 15.57 -11.70 9.89
CA LEU A 125 15.00 -13.05 9.80
C LEU A 125 14.88 -13.46 8.35
N ASP A 126 15.18 -14.72 8.04
CA ASP A 126 15.05 -15.25 6.68
C ASP A 126 13.65 -15.85 6.47
N ILE A 127 12.72 -15.04 5.93
CA ILE A 127 11.36 -15.50 5.63
C ILE A 127 11.36 -16.64 4.60
N ALA A 128 12.40 -16.72 3.75
CA ALA A 128 12.47 -17.76 2.73
C ALA A 128 12.54 -19.16 3.33
N GLN A 129 12.94 -19.31 4.61
CA GLN A 129 12.91 -20.59 5.32
C GLN A 129 11.51 -21.19 5.42
N LEU A 130 10.46 -20.37 5.56
CA LEU A 130 9.08 -20.86 5.58
C LEU A 130 8.62 -21.40 4.22
N ARG A 131 9.37 -21.11 3.14
CA ARG A 131 9.10 -21.58 1.78
C ARG A 131 7.65 -21.35 1.36
N CYS A 132 7.09 -20.19 1.71
CA CYS A 132 5.70 -19.87 1.39
C CYS A 132 5.43 -19.90 -0.11
N ASN A 133 6.42 -19.58 -0.95
CA ASN A 133 6.34 -19.60 -2.40
C ASN A 133 6.60 -21.00 -3.03
N GLN A 134 6.67 -22.06 -2.22
CA GLN A 134 6.92 -23.42 -2.68
C GLN A 134 5.90 -24.39 -2.09
N SER A 135 5.59 -25.44 -2.85
CA SER A 135 4.75 -26.57 -2.41
C SER A 135 5.51 -27.61 -1.59
N THR A 136 6.84 -27.52 -1.55
CA THR A 136 7.72 -28.47 -0.86
C THR A 136 8.44 -27.83 0.31
N GLU A 137 8.65 -28.61 1.37
CA GLU A 137 9.35 -28.16 2.57
C GLU A 137 10.84 -28.46 2.51
N ASP A 138 11.57 -28.07 3.58
CA ASP A 138 12.92 -28.58 3.81
C ASP A 138 12.98 -30.11 3.69
N ALA A 139 14.12 -30.66 3.27
CA ALA A 139 14.26 -32.07 2.97
C ALA A 139 13.94 -32.96 4.18
N ALA A 140 14.40 -32.57 5.38
CA ALA A 140 14.16 -33.34 6.60
C ALA A 140 12.68 -33.32 7.00
N LEU A 141 12.07 -32.13 6.94
CA LEU A 141 10.64 -31.95 7.24
C LEU A 141 9.75 -32.67 6.23
N SER A 142 10.10 -32.63 4.95
CA SER A 142 9.40 -33.38 3.89
C SER A 142 9.48 -34.89 4.11
N ALA A 143 10.64 -35.41 4.52
CA ALA A 143 10.81 -36.82 4.83
C ALA A 143 9.95 -37.26 6.02
N PHE A 144 9.87 -36.43 7.07
CA PHE A 144 8.99 -36.69 8.21
C PHE A 144 7.51 -36.72 7.80
N LEU A 145 7.06 -35.69 7.08
CA LEU A 145 5.66 -35.57 6.65
C LEU A 145 5.22 -36.70 5.71
N ALA A 146 6.14 -37.30 4.95
CA ALA A 146 5.86 -38.46 4.11
C ALA A 146 5.54 -39.74 4.92
N GLN A 147 5.99 -39.81 6.17
CA GLN A 147 5.77 -40.94 7.08
C GLN A 147 4.74 -40.64 8.18
N ALA A 148 4.43 -39.37 8.39
CA ALA A 148 3.47 -38.93 9.39
C ALA A 148 2.03 -39.33 9.02
N ASP A 149 1.17 -39.41 10.03
CA ASP A 149 -0.25 -39.66 9.83
C ASP A 149 -0.95 -38.46 9.15
N SER A 150 -2.10 -38.72 8.53
CA SER A 150 -2.86 -37.69 7.80
C SER A 150 -3.26 -36.48 8.66
N GLY A 151 -3.47 -36.66 9.96
CA GLY A 151 -3.81 -35.58 10.88
C GLY A 151 -2.63 -34.64 11.09
N THR A 152 -1.45 -35.20 11.36
CA THR A 152 -0.19 -34.43 11.47
C THR A 152 0.12 -33.65 10.19
N VAL A 153 -0.01 -34.29 9.02
CA VAL A 153 0.21 -33.61 7.73
C VAL A 153 -0.79 -32.48 7.51
N SER A 154 -2.07 -32.70 7.83
CA SER A 154 -3.12 -31.69 7.71
C SER A 154 -2.87 -30.50 8.65
N ASN A 155 -2.47 -30.77 9.89
CA ASN A 155 -2.13 -29.75 10.88
C ASN A 155 -0.98 -28.87 10.41
N PHE A 156 0.09 -29.49 9.91
CA PHE A 156 1.23 -28.77 9.35
C PHE A 156 0.82 -27.90 8.14
N LYS A 157 0.10 -28.47 7.17
CA LYS A 157 -0.35 -27.72 5.99
C LYS A 157 -1.23 -26.52 6.37
N SER A 158 -2.14 -26.70 7.32
CA SER A 158 -2.98 -25.62 7.85
C SER A 158 -2.15 -24.55 8.56
N ALA A 159 -1.16 -24.95 9.37
CA ALA A 159 -0.25 -24.05 10.06
C ALA A 159 0.56 -23.20 9.07
N LYS A 160 1.20 -23.84 8.09
CA LYS A 160 1.95 -23.17 7.03
C LYS A 160 1.06 -22.22 6.25
N TYR A 161 -0.15 -22.64 5.88
CA TYR A 161 -1.11 -21.78 5.18
C TYR A 161 -1.42 -20.50 5.98
N ASN A 162 -1.70 -20.61 7.29
CA ASN A 162 -1.97 -19.45 8.14
C ASN A 162 -0.73 -18.55 8.34
N ALA A 163 0.45 -19.13 8.52
CA ALA A 163 1.68 -18.37 8.62
C ALA A 163 1.97 -17.60 7.31
N CYS A 164 1.75 -18.22 6.15
CA CYS A 164 1.92 -17.56 4.85
C CYS A 164 0.83 -16.53 4.53
N LYS A 165 -0.37 -16.62 5.13
CA LYS A 165 -1.33 -15.49 5.14
C LYS A 165 -0.73 -14.27 5.84
N ALA A 166 -0.06 -14.46 6.98
CA ALA A 166 0.61 -13.36 7.67
C ALA A 166 1.74 -12.74 6.83
N VAL A 167 2.49 -13.56 6.06
CA VAL A 167 3.48 -13.09 5.08
C VAL A 167 2.82 -12.20 4.02
N GLN A 168 1.73 -12.66 3.40
CA GLN A 168 0.99 -11.87 2.39
C GLN A 168 0.45 -10.54 2.96
N ILE A 169 -0.05 -10.57 4.19
CA ILE A 169 -0.52 -9.36 4.87
C ILE A 169 0.64 -8.40 5.12
N LEU A 170 1.78 -8.89 5.62
CA LEU A 170 2.97 -8.05 5.82
C LEU A 170 3.50 -7.47 4.50
N ALA A 171 3.47 -8.25 3.43
CA ALA A 171 3.87 -7.83 2.09
C ALA A 171 2.95 -6.74 1.54
N ASP A 172 1.63 -6.94 1.60
CA ASP A 172 0.65 -5.89 1.25
C ASP A 172 0.84 -4.66 2.15
N LEU A 173 1.27 -4.87 3.40
CA LEU A 173 1.63 -3.76 4.28
C LEU A 173 2.83 -2.97 3.76
N GLN A 174 3.93 -3.64 3.42
CA GLN A 174 5.12 -2.98 2.90
C GLN A 174 4.89 -2.32 1.53
N ASP A 175 4.26 -3.02 0.60
CA ASP A 175 4.02 -2.55 -0.77
C ASP A 175 3.27 -1.22 -0.79
N LYS A 176 2.17 -1.15 -0.04
CA LYS A 176 1.39 0.08 0.07
C LYS A 176 2.18 1.20 0.80
N ARG A 177 3.14 0.87 1.68
CA ARG A 177 3.99 1.86 2.38
C ARG A 177 4.99 2.49 1.42
N GLU A 178 5.67 1.68 0.63
CA GLU A 178 6.60 2.15 -0.41
C GLU A 178 5.88 3.06 -1.40
N LYS A 179 4.69 2.63 -1.86
CA LYS A 179 3.85 3.42 -2.78
C LYS A 179 3.40 4.75 -2.18
N LEU A 180 3.03 4.77 -0.90
CA LEU A 180 2.71 6.02 -0.22
C LEU A 180 3.93 6.95 -0.13
N ASN A 181 5.11 6.42 0.18
CA ASN A 181 6.35 7.20 0.23
C ASN A 181 6.68 7.83 -1.12
N ASP A 182 6.49 7.08 -2.20
CA ASP A 182 6.67 7.60 -3.56
C ASP A 182 5.70 8.73 -3.87
N PHE A 183 4.41 8.60 -3.51
CA PHE A 183 3.45 9.68 -3.71
C PHE A 183 3.73 10.91 -2.85
N ARG A 184 4.27 10.74 -1.64
CA ARG A 184 4.69 11.87 -0.80
C ARG A 184 5.89 12.60 -1.36
N THR A 185 6.82 11.87 -1.96
CA THR A 185 8.03 12.43 -2.55
C THR A 185 7.72 13.10 -3.89
N ASN A 186 6.96 12.43 -4.76
CA ASN A 186 6.82 12.81 -6.16
C ASN A 186 5.47 13.47 -6.50
N GLY A 187 4.45 13.27 -5.65
CA GLY A 187 3.06 13.65 -5.89
C GLY A 187 2.35 12.70 -6.86
N TYR A 188 1.05 12.46 -6.67
CA TYR A 188 0.20 11.85 -7.69
C TYR A 188 -0.16 12.92 -8.74
N PRO A 189 0.33 12.85 -9.98
CA PRO A 189 0.10 13.87 -10.98
C PRO A 189 -1.29 13.68 -11.60
N LEU A 190 -2.12 14.70 -11.46
CA LEU A 190 -3.50 14.73 -11.91
C LEU A 190 -3.61 15.32 -13.31
N PHE A 191 -2.88 16.40 -13.57
CA PHE A 191 -2.95 17.11 -14.84
C PHE A 191 -1.77 18.05 -15.04
N PHE A 192 -1.29 18.16 -16.28
CA PHE A 192 -0.40 19.24 -16.68
C PHE A 192 -0.99 19.99 -17.89
N LEU A 193 -1.53 21.19 -17.68
CA LEU A 193 -1.90 22.14 -18.74
C LEU A 193 -0.69 22.96 -19.18
N HIS A 194 -0.54 23.10 -20.49
CA HIS A 194 0.03 24.31 -21.07
C HIS A 194 -0.88 24.80 -22.18
N ALA A 195 -1.35 26.03 -22.05
CA ALA A 195 -2.11 26.71 -23.08
C ALA A 195 -1.35 27.96 -23.52
N LYS A 196 -1.25 28.16 -24.83
CA LYS A 196 -0.63 29.33 -25.45
C LYS A 196 -1.57 29.88 -26.52
N GLU A 197 -1.98 31.13 -26.37
CA GLU A 197 -2.90 31.78 -27.30
C GLU A 197 -2.39 33.18 -27.68
N LYS A 198 -2.56 33.58 -28.93
CA LYS A 198 -2.31 34.96 -29.35
C LYS A 198 -3.62 35.74 -29.43
N LYS A 199 -3.67 36.91 -28.80
CA LYS A 199 -4.85 37.80 -28.78
C LYS A 199 -4.46 39.22 -29.18
N LYS A 200 -5.34 39.91 -29.90
CA LYS A 200 -5.20 41.33 -30.23
C LYS A 200 -5.86 42.18 -29.15
N PHE A 201 -5.12 43.15 -28.61
CA PHE A 201 -5.59 44.16 -27.66
C PHE A 201 -5.16 45.53 -28.19
N ASP A 202 -6.13 46.42 -28.45
CA ASP A 202 -5.89 47.80 -28.93
C ASP A 202 -4.85 47.90 -30.06
N GLY A 203 -4.99 47.07 -31.10
CA GLY A 203 -4.07 47.05 -32.26
C GLY A 203 -2.75 46.30 -32.04
N HIS A 204 -2.47 45.81 -30.84
CA HIS A 204 -1.28 45.04 -30.52
C HIS A 204 -1.57 43.55 -30.33
N GLU A 205 -0.75 42.68 -30.92
CA GLU A 205 -0.81 41.23 -30.69
C GLU A 205 -0.01 40.86 -29.42
N ARG A 206 -0.60 40.02 -28.56
CA ARG A 206 -0.01 39.56 -27.29
C ARG A 206 -0.19 38.05 -27.15
N THR A 207 0.84 37.36 -26.64
CA THR A 207 0.85 35.90 -26.47
C THR A 207 0.55 35.52 -25.02
N ILE A 208 -0.65 35.08 -24.70
CA ILE A 208 -1.00 34.65 -23.35
C ILE A 208 -0.55 33.20 -23.15
N GLN A 209 0.13 32.91 -22.03
CA GLN A 209 0.59 31.56 -21.70
C GLN A 209 0.16 31.18 -20.27
N LEU A 210 -0.45 30.01 -20.13
CA LEU A 210 -0.85 29.45 -18.85
C LEU A 210 -0.25 28.06 -18.69
N LYS A 211 0.39 27.81 -17.55
CA LYS A 211 0.91 26.49 -17.18
C LYS A 211 0.37 26.08 -15.81
N LEU A 212 -0.26 24.92 -15.75
CA LEU A 212 -0.82 24.36 -14.52
C LEU A 212 -0.32 22.94 -14.36
N ASP A 213 0.52 22.65 -13.36
CA ASP A 213 0.91 21.29 -12.96
C ASP A 213 0.21 20.96 -11.64
N LEU A 214 -0.83 20.15 -11.74
CA LEU A 214 -1.62 19.71 -10.61
C LEU A 214 -1.13 18.34 -10.16
N ARG A 215 -0.59 18.29 -8.95
CA ARG A 215 -0.19 17.04 -8.28
C ARG A 215 -0.73 17.01 -6.87
N MET A 216 -0.99 15.83 -6.38
CA MET A 216 -1.54 15.59 -5.06
C MET A 216 -0.52 14.88 -4.21
N TYR A 217 -0.06 15.55 -3.17
CA TYR A 217 0.87 15.03 -2.19
C TYR A 217 0.08 14.62 -0.94
N PRO A 218 -0.07 13.33 -0.62
CA PRO A 218 -0.79 12.92 0.57
C PRO A 218 0.01 13.31 1.84
N ILE A 219 -0.20 14.53 2.32
CA ILE A 219 0.38 15.08 3.54
C ILE A 219 -0.74 15.14 4.59
N TYR A 220 -0.49 14.63 5.79
CA TYR A 220 -1.46 14.77 6.86
C TYR A 220 -1.28 16.13 7.54
N PRO A 221 -2.38 16.82 7.85
CA PRO A 221 -2.29 18.01 8.68
C PRO A 221 -1.78 17.61 10.07
N SER A 222 -0.75 18.31 10.56
CA SER A 222 -0.20 18.13 11.91
C SER A 222 -1.20 18.52 13.00
N LYS A 223 -2.25 19.28 12.65
CA LYS A 223 -3.42 19.59 13.48
C LYS A 223 -4.67 19.60 12.59
N PRO A 224 -5.72 18.81 12.89
CA PRO A 224 -6.98 18.88 12.15
C PRO A 224 -7.59 20.27 12.32
N LYS A 225 -7.66 21.07 11.25
CA LYS A 225 -8.45 22.30 11.23
C LYS A 225 -9.91 21.89 11.08
N ASN A 226 -10.69 22.02 12.15
CA ASN A 226 -12.14 21.81 12.20
C ASN A 226 -12.65 20.40 11.88
N VAL A 227 -12.65 19.48 12.86
CA VAL A 227 -13.55 18.32 12.75
C VAL A 227 -14.01 17.79 14.12
N ASP A 228 -15.28 18.05 14.43
CA ASP A 228 -16.11 17.24 15.35
C ASP A 228 -16.40 15.82 14.78
N ARG A 229 -15.61 15.33 13.81
CA ARG A 229 -15.81 14.02 13.19
C ARG A 229 -14.70 13.09 13.61
N THR A 230 -15.10 11.98 14.21
CA THR A 230 -14.28 10.81 14.52
C THR A 230 -13.91 10.06 13.22
N GLY A 231 -13.03 10.64 12.39
CA GLY A 231 -12.55 9.99 11.17
C GLY A 231 -11.61 10.89 10.37
N GLN A 232 -10.65 10.30 9.67
CA GLN A 232 -9.70 11.07 8.85
C GLN A 232 -10.37 11.51 7.53
N PRO A 233 -10.33 12.80 7.14
CA PRO A 233 -10.98 13.27 5.91
C PRO A 233 -10.55 12.52 4.65
N ILE A 234 -9.26 12.18 4.52
CA ILE A 234 -8.73 11.42 3.37
C ILE A 234 -9.32 10.00 3.30
N LEU A 235 -9.41 9.30 4.44
CA LEU A 235 -10.08 7.99 4.56
C LEU A 235 -11.55 8.03 4.12
N LEU A 236 -12.20 9.16 4.34
CA LEU A 236 -13.59 9.40 3.95
C LEU A 236 -13.72 9.87 2.50
N GLY A 237 -12.62 9.92 1.73
CA GLY A 237 -12.57 10.49 0.39
C GLY A 237 -13.08 11.93 0.34
N GLN A 238 -12.89 12.68 1.43
CA GLN A 238 -13.28 14.08 1.53
C GLN A 238 -12.15 14.95 0.99
N ILE A 239 -12.46 15.76 0.00
CA ILE A 239 -11.52 16.71 -0.62
C ILE A 239 -11.29 17.93 0.29
N LYS A 240 -12.27 18.23 1.16
CA LYS A 240 -12.23 19.36 2.10
C LYS A 240 -11.20 19.09 3.20
N GLY A 241 -10.25 20.02 3.39
CA GLY A 241 -9.24 19.97 4.45
C GLY A 241 -7.99 19.13 4.16
N ILE A 242 -7.72 18.75 2.90
CA ILE A 242 -6.46 18.09 2.51
C ILE A 242 -5.37 19.15 2.23
N ASP A 243 -4.20 19.05 2.85
CA ASP A 243 -3.07 19.95 2.57
C ASP A 243 -2.23 19.39 1.40
N LEU A 244 -2.36 20.00 0.22
CA LEU A 244 -1.73 19.53 -1.01
C LEU A 244 -0.82 20.65 -1.58
N SER A 245 0.37 20.29 -2.08
CA SER A 245 1.32 21.21 -2.71
C SER A 245 1.12 21.28 -4.23
N TYR A 246 1.17 22.49 -4.82
CA TYR A 246 0.83 22.71 -6.23
C TYR A 246 1.73 23.73 -6.91
N ASN A 247 2.07 23.44 -8.18
CA ASN A 247 2.78 24.38 -9.03
C ASN A 247 1.84 24.91 -10.11
N SER A 248 1.43 26.15 -9.96
CA SER A 248 0.72 26.87 -11.00
C SER A 248 1.52 28.08 -11.42
N TYR A 249 1.55 28.35 -12.72
CA TYR A 249 2.28 29.45 -13.30
C TYR A 249 1.43 30.18 -14.32
N PHE A 250 1.57 31.49 -14.32
CA PHE A 250 0.96 32.34 -15.34
C PHE A 250 2.00 33.21 -16.01
N LYS A 251 1.87 33.38 -17.32
CA LYS A 251 2.70 34.27 -18.13
C LYS A 251 1.82 35.08 -19.07
N TRP A 252 2.03 36.39 -19.04
CA TRP A 252 1.42 37.30 -20.00
C TRP A 252 2.41 37.74 -21.06
N SER A 253 2.05 37.59 -22.34
CA SER A 253 2.93 37.92 -23.46
C SER A 253 4.31 37.28 -23.30
N ASP A 254 5.35 38.10 -23.31
CA ASP A 254 6.74 37.67 -23.25
C ASP A 254 7.32 37.76 -21.83
N ASN A 255 6.50 38.09 -20.82
CA ASN A 255 6.91 38.21 -19.43
C ASN A 255 7.47 36.89 -18.86
N ASN A 256 8.12 36.96 -17.70
CA ASN A 256 8.50 35.77 -16.95
C ASN A 256 7.28 35.06 -16.37
N TRP A 257 7.40 33.74 -16.16
CA TRP A 257 6.39 32.95 -15.47
C TRP A 257 6.31 33.33 -13.99
N THR A 258 5.10 33.51 -13.48
CA THR A 258 4.83 33.85 -12.08
C THR A 258 4.09 32.71 -11.39
N THR A 259 4.58 32.29 -10.22
CA THR A 259 3.96 31.23 -9.39
C THR A 259 2.65 31.70 -8.77
N LEU A 260 1.65 30.82 -8.72
CA LEU A 260 0.27 31.13 -8.33
C LEU A 260 -0.34 30.29 -7.18
N ASN A 261 0.22 29.11 -6.88
CA ASN A 261 -0.26 28.17 -5.84
C ASN A 261 -1.79 27.97 -5.73
N LEU A 262 -2.50 27.98 -6.87
CA LEU A 262 -3.97 28.05 -6.97
C LEU A 262 -4.78 27.08 -6.13
N TYR A 263 -4.32 25.84 -6.00
CA TYR A 263 -5.14 24.80 -5.41
C TYR A 263 -5.02 24.76 -3.88
N GLN A 264 -3.99 25.38 -3.30
CA GLN A 264 -3.98 25.66 -1.86
C GLN A 264 -5.19 26.53 -1.47
N TYR A 265 -5.52 27.53 -2.28
CA TYR A 265 -6.72 28.35 -2.10
C TYR A 265 -8.02 27.55 -2.29
N LEU A 266 -8.06 26.60 -3.23
CA LEU A 266 -9.26 25.78 -3.50
C LEU A 266 -9.69 24.92 -2.30
N ILE A 267 -8.74 24.50 -1.46
CA ILE A 267 -9.03 23.62 -0.31
C ILE A 267 -9.28 24.41 0.98
N ASP A 268 -8.72 25.62 1.10
CA ASP A 268 -8.87 26.49 2.27
C ASP A 268 -10.21 27.26 2.31
N GLU A 269 -10.83 27.58 1.16
CA GLU A 269 -12.02 28.47 1.08
C GLU A 269 -13.29 27.82 0.46
N THR A 270 -13.64 26.62 0.92
CA THR A 270 -14.68 25.78 0.28
C THR A 270 -16.16 26.20 0.46
N ASP A 271 -16.45 27.36 1.04
CA ASP A 271 -17.83 27.88 1.07
C ASP A 271 -18.12 28.82 -0.12
N GLN A 272 -17.16 28.98 -1.05
CA GLN A 272 -17.32 29.79 -2.25
C GLN A 272 -17.51 28.94 -3.52
N ASP A 273 -18.48 29.34 -4.36
CA ASP A 273 -18.82 28.68 -5.63
C ASP A 273 -17.67 28.67 -6.65
N GLU A 274 -16.74 29.61 -6.56
CA GLU A 274 -15.57 29.72 -7.41
C GLU A 274 -14.45 30.38 -6.61
N ILE A 275 -13.27 29.79 -6.64
CA ILE A 275 -12.11 30.27 -5.88
C ILE A 275 -11.10 30.84 -6.87
N CYS A 276 -10.64 32.05 -6.59
CA CYS A 276 -9.67 32.76 -7.42
C CYS A 276 -8.36 32.96 -6.66
N ALA A 277 -7.23 32.69 -7.31
CA ALA A 277 -5.94 33.12 -6.78
C ALA A 277 -5.89 34.65 -6.63
N PRO A 278 -4.99 35.15 -5.76
CA PRO A 278 -4.70 36.58 -5.69
C PRO A 278 -4.41 37.17 -7.09
N PRO A 279 -4.92 38.39 -7.36
CA PRO A 279 -4.58 39.12 -8.58
C PRO A 279 -3.07 39.30 -8.73
N LEU A 280 -2.54 38.87 -9.87
CA LEU A 280 -1.20 39.18 -10.33
C LEU A 280 -1.20 40.48 -11.14
N ASP A 281 -0.24 41.35 -10.89
CA ASP A 281 0.00 42.52 -11.71
C ASP A 281 0.71 42.12 -13.01
N ILE A 282 0.08 42.43 -14.13
CA ILE A 282 0.58 42.10 -15.48
C ILE A 282 1.27 43.31 -16.09
N THR A 283 0.68 44.49 -15.87
CA THR A 283 1.26 45.81 -16.11
C THR A 283 0.80 46.72 -14.97
N SER A 284 1.21 47.99 -14.96
CA SER A 284 0.68 48.98 -14.00
C SER A 284 -0.85 49.14 -14.05
N SER A 285 -1.50 48.76 -15.15
CA SER A 285 -2.92 49.00 -15.41
C SER A 285 -3.74 47.72 -15.63
N VAL A 286 -3.10 46.55 -15.65
CA VAL A 286 -3.75 45.26 -15.94
C VAL A 286 -3.41 44.26 -14.84
N LYS A 287 -4.44 43.61 -14.30
CA LYS A 287 -4.27 42.48 -13.37
C LYS A 287 -4.85 41.21 -13.97
N ALA A 288 -4.33 40.05 -13.59
CA ALA A 288 -4.91 38.76 -13.96
C ALA A 288 -5.07 37.89 -12.71
N LYS A 289 -6.12 37.06 -12.68
CA LYS A 289 -6.25 35.98 -11.69
C LYS A 289 -6.83 34.75 -12.34
N LEU A 290 -6.43 33.58 -11.86
CA LEU A 290 -7.01 32.31 -12.30
C LEU A 290 -8.04 31.88 -11.25
N CYS A 291 -9.23 31.53 -11.72
CA CYS A 291 -10.34 31.07 -10.92
C CYS A 291 -10.69 29.63 -11.28
N THR A 292 -11.04 28.82 -10.29
CA THR A 292 -11.43 27.42 -10.48
C THR A 292 -12.62 27.07 -9.60
N ARG A 293 -13.48 26.19 -10.10
CA ARG A 293 -14.66 25.65 -9.42
C ARG A 293 -14.67 24.13 -9.54
N VAL A 294 -15.06 23.46 -8.46
CA VAL A 294 -15.44 22.04 -8.50
C VAL A 294 -16.87 21.95 -9.06
N GLU A 295 -17.03 21.40 -10.25
CA GLU A 295 -18.35 21.21 -10.87
C GLU A 295 -19.04 19.94 -10.38
N SER A 296 -18.30 18.86 -10.18
CA SER A 296 -18.84 17.60 -9.69
C SER A 296 -17.75 16.68 -9.13
N ILE A 297 -18.15 15.77 -8.24
CA ILE A 297 -17.36 14.63 -7.79
C ILE A 297 -18.21 13.40 -8.09
N SER A 298 -17.63 12.36 -8.69
CA SER A 298 -18.37 11.13 -8.96
C SER A 298 -18.78 10.45 -7.65
N SER A 299 -19.90 9.72 -7.67
CA SER A 299 -20.45 9.04 -6.49
C SER A 299 -19.49 8.00 -5.89
N ASP A 300 -18.69 7.36 -6.73
CA ASP A 300 -17.63 6.41 -6.36
C ASP A 300 -16.32 7.11 -5.94
N LYS A 301 -16.29 8.44 -5.96
CA LYS A 301 -15.14 9.29 -5.61
C LYS A 301 -13.87 8.96 -6.40
N THR A 302 -14.01 8.43 -7.62
CA THR A 302 -12.88 8.15 -8.52
C THR A 302 -12.60 9.30 -9.50
N LYS A 303 -13.51 10.27 -9.60
CA LYS A 303 -13.41 11.39 -10.55
C LYS A 303 -13.86 12.71 -9.90
N ILE A 304 -13.21 13.79 -10.29
CA ILE A 304 -13.64 15.17 -10.01
C ILE A 304 -13.60 15.96 -11.31
N THR A 305 -14.61 16.79 -11.53
CA THR A 305 -14.66 17.74 -12.65
C THR A 305 -14.35 19.13 -12.14
N LEU A 306 -13.30 19.73 -12.69
CA LEU A 306 -12.88 21.10 -12.38
C LEU A 306 -13.15 21.98 -13.59
N LYS A 307 -13.71 23.16 -13.35
CA LYS A 307 -13.84 24.23 -14.36
C LYS A 307 -12.94 25.37 -13.98
N SER A 308 -12.13 25.83 -14.92
CA SER A 308 -11.22 26.94 -14.71
C SER A 308 -11.49 28.09 -15.68
N ARG A 309 -11.25 29.32 -15.23
CA ARG A 309 -11.26 30.53 -16.07
C ARG A 309 -10.19 31.51 -15.62
N ALA A 310 -9.54 32.16 -16.58
CA ALA A 310 -8.69 33.32 -16.28
C ALA A 310 -9.56 34.59 -16.27
N GLN A 311 -9.39 35.45 -15.29
CA GLN A 311 -10.01 36.77 -15.22
C GLN A 311 -8.95 37.86 -15.37
N PHE A 312 -9.27 38.92 -16.09
CA PHE A 312 -8.39 40.05 -16.38
C PHE A 312 -9.05 41.35 -15.98
N LYS A 313 -8.37 42.16 -15.17
CA LYS A 313 -8.82 43.50 -14.80
C LYS A 313 -8.22 44.53 -15.73
N TYR A 314 -9.06 45.29 -16.44
CA TYR A 314 -8.65 46.43 -17.26
C TYR A 314 -9.66 47.57 -17.07
N LYS A 315 -9.18 48.82 -16.94
CA LYS A 315 -10.03 50.00 -16.68
C LYS A 315 -11.03 49.85 -15.51
N GLY A 316 -10.66 49.07 -14.49
CA GLY A 316 -11.49 48.84 -13.31
C GLY A 316 -12.40 47.61 -13.38
N GLU A 317 -12.64 47.04 -14.56
CA GLU A 317 -13.57 45.92 -14.77
C GLU A 317 -12.84 44.59 -14.98
N TRP A 318 -13.44 43.50 -14.48
CA TRP A 318 -12.92 42.13 -14.65
C TRP A 318 -13.63 41.43 -15.82
N HIS A 319 -12.87 40.89 -16.76
CA HIS A 319 -13.37 40.08 -17.87
C HIS A 319 -12.82 38.65 -17.79
N GLY A 320 -13.68 37.65 -18.03
CA GLY A 320 -13.33 36.25 -17.91
C GLY A 320 -13.13 35.54 -19.25
N VAL A 321 -12.12 34.69 -19.34
CA VAL A 321 -11.89 33.74 -20.42
C VAL A 321 -12.01 32.34 -19.83
N SER A 322 -13.01 31.56 -20.27
CA SER A 322 -13.14 30.17 -19.84
C SER A 322 -12.01 29.33 -20.43
N LEU A 323 -11.44 28.47 -19.60
CA LEU A 323 -10.41 27.50 -19.97
C LEU A 323 -10.99 26.09 -20.10
N GLY A 324 -12.33 25.97 -20.01
CA GLY A 324 -13.08 24.73 -20.09
C GLY A 324 -13.20 23.97 -18.78
N SER A 325 -13.91 22.85 -18.86
CA SER A 325 -14.08 21.86 -17.79
C SER A 325 -13.23 20.63 -18.08
N ARG A 326 -12.58 20.08 -17.07
CA ARG A 326 -11.79 18.85 -17.15
C ARG A 326 -12.17 17.90 -16.03
N THR A 327 -12.54 16.68 -16.40
CA THR A 327 -12.68 15.57 -15.46
C THR A 327 -11.31 14.92 -15.28
N ILE A 328 -10.83 14.90 -14.05
CA ILE A 328 -9.60 14.23 -13.65
C ILE A 328 -9.97 13.00 -12.82
N TYR A 329 -9.20 11.92 -12.98
CA TYR A 329 -9.31 10.80 -12.07
C TYR A 329 -8.75 11.26 -10.74
N ALA A 330 -9.61 11.31 -9.74
CA ALA A 330 -9.25 11.66 -8.40
C ALA A 330 -9.29 10.37 -7.59
N PRO A 331 -8.14 9.71 -7.38
CA PRO A 331 -8.08 8.38 -6.81
C PRO A 331 -8.39 8.36 -5.30
N PHE A 332 -9.33 9.13 -4.77
CA PHE A 332 -9.49 9.30 -3.33
C PHE A 332 -9.68 7.97 -2.57
N GLY A 333 -10.41 7.01 -3.14
CA GLY A 333 -10.52 5.66 -2.56
C GLY A 333 -9.21 4.87 -2.58
N TYR A 334 -8.46 4.94 -3.69
CA TYR A 334 -7.15 4.29 -3.80
C TYR A 334 -6.09 4.95 -2.92
N LEU A 335 -6.09 6.28 -2.86
CA LEU A 335 -5.23 7.02 -1.95
C LEU A 335 -5.63 6.78 -0.52
N ALA A 336 -6.91 6.65 -0.18
CA ALA A 336 -7.33 6.24 1.16
C ALA A 336 -6.66 4.91 1.50
N ASP A 337 -6.78 3.90 0.64
CA ASP A 337 -6.12 2.59 0.80
C ASP A 337 -4.59 2.67 0.99
N LEU A 338 -3.93 3.66 0.39
CA LEU A 338 -2.48 3.88 0.51
C LEU A 338 -2.07 4.78 1.67
N SER A 339 -2.87 5.81 1.93
CA SER A 339 -2.60 6.92 2.84
C SER A 339 -2.92 6.60 4.28
N ASP A 340 -3.21 5.34 4.62
CA ASP A 340 -3.39 4.97 6.02
C ASP A 340 -2.05 4.74 6.74
N ARG A 341 -0.94 4.64 6.01
CA ARG A 341 0.28 4.01 6.55
C ARG A 341 1.20 4.85 7.39
N LYS A 342 1.22 6.17 7.17
CA LYS A 342 2.10 7.06 7.94
C LYS A 342 1.41 7.62 9.17
N GLU A 343 0.23 7.10 9.52
CA GLU A 343 -0.27 7.22 10.88
C GLU A 343 0.52 6.26 11.77
N LYS A 344 0.92 6.73 12.96
CA LYS A 344 1.61 5.94 13.97
C LYS A 344 1.01 4.54 14.17
N LYS A 345 -0.32 4.40 14.06
CA LYS A 345 -1.04 3.13 14.25
C LYS A 345 -0.80 2.08 13.16
N MET A 346 -0.55 2.48 11.92
CA MET A 346 -0.31 1.55 10.81
C MET A 346 1.16 1.16 10.71
N ASP A 347 2.07 2.07 11.00
CA ASP A 347 3.48 1.72 11.24
C ASP A 347 3.58 0.75 12.45
N GLU A 348 2.84 1.01 13.54
CA GLU A 348 2.70 0.09 14.67
C GLU A 348 2.08 -1.26 14.26
N LEU A 349 1.08 -1.27 13.38
CA LEU A 349 0.47 -2.49 12.87
C LEU A 349 1.49 -3.31 12.08
N GLN A 350 2.20 -2.68 11.14
CA GLN A 350 3.24 -3.34 10.36
C GLN A 350 4.32 -3.93 11.28
N SER A 351 4.80 -3.16 12.27
CA SER A 351 5.76 -3.64 13.28
C SER A 351 5.21 -4.80 14.11
N LYS A 352 3.92 -4.77 14.50
CA LYS A 352 3.26 -5.87 15.22
C LYS A 352 3.15 -7.13 14.36
N VAL A 353 2.75 -7.01 13.09
CA VAL A 353 2.68 -8.13 12.16
C VAL A 353 4.08 -8.72 11.94
N ALA A 354 5.08 -7.87 11.72
CA ALA A 354 6.49 -8.26 11.62
C ALA A 354 6.96 -9.06 12.84
N LYS A 355 6.71 -8.55 14.06
CA LYS A 355 7.07 -9.24 15.31
C LYS A 355 6.33 -10.57 15.51
N ARG A 356 5.09 -10.69 15.05
CA ARG A 356 4.35 -11.95 15.09
C ARG A 356 4.92 -12.97 14.10
N LEU A 357 5.21 -12.54 12.89
CA LEU A 357 5.87 -13.37 11.89
C LEU A 357 7.25 -13.82 12.36
N ALA A 358 7.97 -12.93 13.05
CA ALA A 358 9.26 -13.24 13.67
C ALA A 358 9.19 -14.38 14.69
N SER A 359 8.18 -14.37 15.55
CA SER A 359 7.92 -15.48 16.48
C SER A 359 7.68 -16.78 15.71
N LEU A 360 6.78 -16.76 14.72
CA LEU A 360 6.46 -17.94 13.90
C LEU A 360 7.67 -18.52 13.17
N LEU A 361 8.56 -17.66 12.69
CA LEU A 361 9.81 -18.05 12.04
C LEU A 361 10.75 -18.77 13.02
N GLY A 362 10.85 -18.28 14.26
CA GLY A 362 11.61 -18.97 15.31
C GLY A 362 11.08 -20.37 15.58
N ASP A 363 9.77 -20.50 15.78
CA ASP A 363 9.11 -21.79 16.02
C ASP A 363 9.27 -22.75 14.83
N TYR A 364 9.14 -22.23 13.60
CA TYR A 364 9.38 -23.00 12.38
C TYR A 364 10.83 -23.47 12.25
N GLY A 365 11.79 -22.61 12.60
CA GLY A 365 13.21 -22.97 12.63
C GLY A 365 13.50 -24.10 13.61
N GLU A 366 12.94 -24.04 14.83
CA GLU A 366 13.05 -25.14 15.80
C GLU A 366 12.45 -26.44 15.26
N MET A 367 11.32 -26.38 14.56
CA MET A 367 10.68 -27.54 13.94
C MET A 367 11.55 -28.15 12.83
N VAL A 368 12.23 -27.34 12.02
CA VAL A 368 13.17 -27.83 11.00
C VAL A 368 14.36 -28.52 11.65
N GLU A 369 14.92 -27.96 12.73
CA GLU A 369 16.02 -28.59 13.46
C GLU A 369 15.59 -29.92 14.10
N GLU A 370 14.37 -29.99 14.63
CA GLU A 370 13.83 -31.23 15.18
C GLU A 370 13.58 -32.28 14.07
N ALA A 371 13.16 -31.86 12.88
CA ALA A 371 13.01 -32.76 11.74
C ALA A 371 14.35 -33.37 11.31
N LYS A 372 15.44 -32.59 11.37
CA LYS A 372 16.80 -33.09 11.09
C LYS A 372 17.25 -34.12 12.12
N LYS A 373 16.95 -33.92 13.42
CA LYS A 373 17.23 -34.90 14.47
C LYS A 373 16.47 -36.19 14.22
N TRP A 374 15.16 -36.10 13.96
CA TRP A 374 14.34 -37.24 13.61
C TRP A 374 14.91 -37.99 12.39
N GLN A 375 15.29 -37.27 11.34
CA GLN A 375 15.88 -37.88 10.15
C GLN A 375 17.18 -38.64 10.49
N GLY A 376 18.03 -38.07 11.34
CA GLY A 376 19.24 -38.73 11.82
C GLY A 376 18.99 -40.03 12.61
N SER A 377 17.89 -40.10 13.38
CA SER A 377 17.52 -41.27 14.17
C SER A 377 16.70 -42.32 13.40
N CYS A 378 15.95 -41.91 12.38
CA CYS A 378 14.93 -42.74 11.73
C CYS A 378 15.20 -43.07 10.26
N ALA A 379 16.04 -42.30 9.56
CA ALA A 379 16.30 -42.48 8.13
C ALA A 379 17.57 -43.32 7.84
N SER A 380 18.01 -44.13 8.82
CA SER A 380 19.11 -45.09 8.69
C SER A 380 18.67 -46.38 8.01
#